data_AF-A0A4S2MQD5-F1
#
_entry.id   AF-A0A4S2MQD5-F1
#
_cell.length_a   1.000
_cell.length_b   1.000
_cell.length_c   1.000
_cell.angle_alpha   90.00
_cell.angle_beta   90.00
_cell.angle_gamma   90.00
#
_symmetry.space_group_name_H-M   'P 1'
#
loop_
_entity.id
_entity.type
_entity.pdbx_description
1 polymer ?
#
loop_
_entity_poly.entity_id
_entity_poly.type
_entity_poly.pdbx_seq_one_letter_code
_entity_poly.pdbx_strand_id
1 'polypeptide(L)'
;MKLIQLTTLAASLFASGVLSHSWAVCVDTVVPNKAELEKNPSSMSNDKETCKGYPRGLPSRPAGSVHSPDWVWESSNYLYDLDNPEVDDKGKAYACRALQRKSTTNLPITKAKPGETILIRYYGNGHSTSNPLYANPQGRDPGVVRVYWAGAPNKEIVYAEDLNEGKWVKGAQQAFEKGAIIEYKESRTGVTITKEGDPNKGQKQKEWKEWANYMAFTIPKDIQTGRHMMVWTWAWSYSHNFKGGDVGPKDGSKYNSNFKNSYSTCFDIEIEGGAKSDGWSTSSPCLHPTY
;
A
#
# COMPACT_ATOMS: atom_id res chain seq x y z
N MET A 1 -2.02 56.94 33.93
CA MET A 1 -1.20 55.73 33.68
C MET A 1 -2.14 54.59 33.34
N LYS A 2 -2.21 54.17 32.06
CA LYS A 2 -2.99 53.00 31.62
C LYS A 2 -2.01 51.86 31.34
N LEU A 3 -2.21 50.76 32.05
CA LEU A 3 -1.46 49.51 31.92
C LEU A 3 -1.82 48.90 30.55
N ILE A 4 -0.86 48.80 29.64
CA ILE A 4 -1.03 48.07 28.38
C ILE A 4 -0.75 46.60 28.70
N GLN A 5 -1.80 45.78 28.75
CA GLN A 5 -1.68 44.32 28.79
C GLN A 5 -1.08 43.85 27.46
N LEU A 6 0.19 43.42 27.47
CA LEU A 6 0.72 42.56 26.42
C LEU A 6 0.09 41.17 26.59
N THR A 7 -0.95 40.89 25.82
CA THR A 7 -1.40 39.51 25.58
C THR A 7 -0.43 38.87 24.59
N THR A 8 0.44 38.02 25.14
CA THR A 8 1.29 37.09 24.41
C THR A 8 0.39 36.08 23.69
N LEU A 9 0.04 36.37 22.44
CA LEU A 9 -0.61 35.40 21.56
C LEU A 9 0.46 34.41 21.10
N ALA A 10 0.75 33.40 21.93
CA ALA A 10 1.53 32.25 21.53
C ALA A 10 0.70 31.44 20.53
N ALA A 11 0.79 31.82 19.25
CA ALA A 11 0.30 31.02 18.14
C ALA A 11 1.20 29.77 18.03
N SER A 12 0.91 28.77 18.85
CA SER A 12 1.38 27.40 18.65
C SER A 12 0.69 26.82 17.40
N LEU A 13 1.17 27.26 16.23
CA LEU A 13 1.02 26.53 14.98
C LEU A 13 1.79 25.22 15.11
N PHE A 14 1.18 24.25 15.80
CA PHE A 14 1.49 22.85 15.58
C PHE A 14 1.04 22.54 14.16
N ALA A 15 1.93 22.78 13.19
CA ALA A 15 1.93 22.02 11.96
C ALA A 15 2.22 20.57 12.35
N SER A 16 1.19 19.85 12.77
CA SER A 16 1.21 18.39 12.82
C SER A 16 1.44 17.95 11.38
N GLY A 17 2.71 17.72 11.02
CA GLY A 17 3.07 17.14 9.74
C GLY A 17 2.21 15.89 9.60
N VAL A 18 1.29 15.89 8.63
CA VAL A 18 0.48 14.71 8.34
C VAL A 18 1.47 13.66 7.87
N LEU A 19 1.75 12.77 8.80
CA LEU A 19 2.70 11.69 8.67
C LEU A 19 2.20 10.81 7.51
N SER A 20 3.00 10.69 6.45
CA SER A 20 2.59 10.01 5.22
C SER A 20 2.55 8.50 5.40
N HIS A 21 1.39 7.87 5.24
CA HIS A 21 1.18 6.46 5.60
C HIS A 21 0.20 5.80 4.62
N SER A 22 0.46 4.54 4.25
CA SER A 22 -0.41 3.78 3.35
C SER A 22 -0.36 2.27 3.67
N TRP A 23 -1.49 1.59 3.48
CA TRP A 23 -1.61 0.14 3.69
C TRP A 23 -2.67 -0.45 2.77
N ALA A 24 -2.51 -1.73 2.43
CA ALA A 24 -3.52 -2.49 1.70
C ALA A 24 -4.70 -2.82 2.62
N VAL A 25 -5.92 -2.84 2.07
CA VAL A 25 -7.15 -3.08 2.86
C VAL A 25 -8.07 -4.14 2.27
N CYS A 26 -7.88 -4.44 0.99
CA CYS A 26 -8.64 -5.45 0.28
C CYS A 26 -7.76 -6.05 -0.81
N VAL A 27 -7.84 -7.36 -0.95
CA VAL A 27 -7.17 -8.15 -1.97
C VAL A 27 -8.24 -9.03 -2.61
N ASP A 28 -8.53 -8.83 -3.89
CA ASP A 28 -9.59 -9.57 -4.57
C ASP A 28 -9.27 -9.74 -6.05
N THR A 29 -9.89 -10.71 -6.72
CA THR A 29 -9.88 -10.79 -8.19
C THR A 29 -10.86 -9.79 -8.80
N VAL A 30 -11.87 -9.37 -8.03
CA VAL A 30 -12.81 -8.31 -8.40
C VAL A 30 -13.09 -7.44 -7.19
N VAL A 31 -12.72 -6.16 -7.24
CA VAL A 31 -13.16 -5.19 -6.23
C VAL A 31 -14.42 -4.50 -6.75
N PRO A 32 -15.62 -4.81 -6.21
CA PRO A 32 -16.91 -4.54 -6.86
C PRO A 32 -17.24 -3.04 -7.00
N ASN A 33 -16.56 -2.17 -6.25
CA ASN A 33 -16.84 -0.74 -6.24
C ASN A 33 -15.95 0.10 -7.17
N LYS A 34 -14.87 -0.47 -7.75
CA LYS A 34 -13.89 0.33 -8.49
C LYS A 34 -14.55 1.12 -9.64
N ALA A 35 -15.32 0.43 -10.48
CA ALA A 35 -15.96 1.05 -11.64
C ALA A 35 -17.04 2.10 -11.26
N GLU A 36 -17.68 1.95 -10.09
CA GLU A 36 -18.64 2.94 -9.60
C GLU A 36 -17.94 4.15 -9.00
N LEU A 37 -16.89 3.95 -8.19
CA LEU A 37 -16.08 5.03 -7.64
C LEU A 37 -15.37 5.83 -8.74
N GLU A 38 -14.97 5.20 -9.85
CA GLU A 38 -14.40 5.91 -11.00
C GLU A 38 -15.41 6.86 -11.66
N LYS A 39 -16.70 6.52 -11.65
CA LYS A 39 -17.78 7.33 -12.24
C LYS A 39 -18.30 8.38 -11.27
N ASN A 40 -18.49 7.98 -10.01
CA ASN A 40 -19.13 8.77 -8.98
C ASN A 40 -18.35 8.65 -7.65
N PRO A 41 -17.17 9.28 -7.51
CA PRO A 41 -16.32 9.10 -6.33
C PRO A 41 -17.04 9.41 -5.00
N SER A 42 -17.96 10.36 -5.00
CA SER A 42 -18.75 10.77 -3.83
C SER A 42 -20.05 10.01 -3.59
N SER A 43 -20.46 9.08 -4.47
CA SER A 43 -21.72 8.34 -4.33
C SER A 43 -21.66 7.20 -3.31
N MET A 44 -20.46 6.83 -2.87
CA MET A 44 -20.25 5.70 -1.99
C MET A 44 -20.10 6.16 -0.53
N SER A 45 -21.10 5.81 0.29
CA SER A 45 -20.86 5.69 1.73
C SER A 45 -19.97 4.47 1.98
N ASN A 46 -19.17 4.52 3.04
CA ASN A 46 -18.18 3.50 3.41
C ASN A 46 -18.76 2.08 3.63
N ASP A 47 -20.10 1.93 3.55
CA ASP A 47 -20.86 0.76 4.00
C ASP A 47 -21.19 -0.26 2.89
N LYS A 48 -20.88 0.06 1.62
CA LYS A 48 -21.22 -0.81 0.45
C LYS A 48 -20.05 -1.56 -0.15
N GLU A 49 -18.86 -1.35 0.39
CA GLU A 49 -17.67 -2.02 -0.12
C GLU A 49 -17.73 -3.47 0.34
N THR A 50 -17.55 -4.41 -0.58
CA THR A 50 -17.42 -5.84 -0.29
C THR A 50 -16.09 -6.32 -0.82
N CYS A 51 -15.33 -7.05 -0.02
CA CYS A 51 -14.09 -7.70 -0.44
C CYS A 51 -14.07 -9.17 -0.01
N LYS A 52 -13.56 -10.03 -0.89
CA LYS A 52 -13.45 -11.48 -0.66
C LYS A 52 -12.15 -11.89 0.00
N GLY A 53 -11.18 -10.98 0.11
CA GLY A 53 -9.90 -11.28 0.74
C GLY A 53 -9.31 -10.07 1.46
N TYR A 54 -8.81 -10.31 2.66
CA TYR A 54 -8.26 -9.25 3.50
C TYR A 54 -6.83 -9.58 3.87
N PRO A 55 -5.96 -8.58 4.08
CA PRO A 55 -4.63 -8.88 4.57
C PRO A 55 -4.68 -9.37 6.02
N ARG A 56 -3.59 -10.01 6.45
CA ARG A 56 -3.47 -10.63 7.77
C ARG A 56 -3.59 -9.58 8.87
N GLY A 57 -4.01 -10.01 10.05
CA GLY A 57 -4.03 -9.16 11.26
C GLY A 57 -5.00 -7.98 11.21
N LEU A 58 -5.78 -7.84 10.14
CA LEU A 58 -6.87 -6.89 10.08
C LEU A 58 -7.96 -7.35 11.06
N PRO A 59 -8.50 -6.46 11.92
CA PRO A 59 -9.53 -6.83 12.87
C PRO A 59 -10.78 -7.23 12.11
N SER A 60 -11.63 -8.05 12.74
CA SER A 60 -12.94 -8.39 12.20
C SER A 60 -13.69 -7.11 11.81
N ARG A 61 -14.05 -7.00 10.54
CA ARG A 61 -14.90 -5.93 10.02
C ARG A 61 -16.33 -6.45 9.86
N PRO A 62 -17.36 -5.57 9.86
CA PRO A 62 -18.67 -5.97 9.37
C PRO A 62 -18.51 -6.68 8.02
N ALA A 63 -19.17 -7.83 7.85
CA ALA A 63 -18.96 -8.67 6.68
C ALA A 63 -19.06 -7.85 5.38
N GLY A 64 -17.94 -7.75 4.65
CA GLY A 64 -17.83 -6.98 3.42
C GLY A 64 -17.01 -5.70 3.55
N SER A 65 -17.03 -4.95 4.66
CA SER A 65 -16.55 -3.56 4.63
C SER A 65 -15.05 -3.43 4.34
N VAL A 66 -14.71 -2.60 3.35
CA VAL A 66 -13.32 -2.28 2.98
C VAL A 66 -12.81 -1.04 3.74
N HIS A 67 -13.68 -0.35 4.45
CA HIS A 67 -13.33 0.65 5.44
C HIS A 67 -13.52 0.15 6.87
N SER A 68 -12.52 0.39 7.71
CA SER A 68 -12.75 0.45 9.16
C SER A 68 -13.37 1.81 9.50
N PRO A 69 -14.36 1.86 10.40
CA PRO A 69 -14.83 3.13 10.97
C PRO A 69 -13.73 3.85 11.78
N ASP A 70 -12.64 3.16 12.11
CA ASP A 70 -11.54 3.65 12.92
C ASP A 70 -10.21 3.58 12.17
N TRP A 71 -9.97 4.57 11.29
CA TRP A 71 -8.70 4.72 10.57
C TRP A 71 -7.53 5.01 11.53
N VAL A 72 -7.80 5.61 12.68
CA VAL A 72 -6.79 5.89 13.72
C VAL A 72 -6.28 4.56 14.27
N TRP A 73 -7.18 3.63 14.58
CA TRP A 73 -6.80 2.29 15.01
C TRP A 73 -5.98 1.58 13.93
N GLU A 74 -6.37 1.63 12.65
CA GLU A 74 -5.64 0.94 11.59
C GLU A 74 -4.23 1.51 11.38
N SER A 75 -4.12 2.83 11.30
CA SER A 75 -2.80 3.49 11.22
C SER A 75 -1.94 3.20 12.45
N SER A 76 -2.55 2.99 13.62
CA SER A 76 -1.82 2.73 14.87
C SER A 76 -1.48 1.26 15.09
N ASN A 77 -2.31 0.32 14.62
CA ASN A 77 -2.26 -1.11 14.99
C ASN A 77 -2.03 -2.06 13.81
N TYR A 78 -2.30 -1.61 12.59
CA TYR A 78 -2.27 -2.46 11.41
C TYR A 78 -1.17 -2.06 10.43
N LEU A 79 -1.03 -0.76 10.16
CA LEU A 79 0.05 -0.25 9.33
C LEU A 79 1.42 -0.67 9.87
N TYR A 80 2.35 -1.00 8.98
CA TYR A 80 3.72 -1.31 9.33
C TYR A 80 4.70 -0.36 8.66
N ASP A 81 5.46 0.36 9.48
CA ASP A 81 6.52 1.28 9.07
C ASP A 81 7.86 0.51 8.97
N LEU A 82 8.39 0.41 7.75
CA LEU A 82 9.68 -0.22 7.44
C LEU A 82 10.86 0.73 7.63
N ASP A 83 10.61 2.03 7.83
CA ASP A 83 11.64 2.99 8.23
C ASP A 83 11.90 2.91 9.75
N ASN A 84 10.91 2.45 10.53
CA ASN A 84 11.03 2.19 11.98
C ASN A 84 10.55 0.76 12.36
N PRO A 85 11.19 -0.30 11.83
CA PRO A 85 10.68 -1.65 11.97
C PRO A 85 10.97 -2.24 13.36
N GLU A 86 10.06 -3.08 13.84
CA GLU A 86 10.41 -4.09 14.84
C GLU A 86 11.52 -5.01 14.31
N VAL A 87 12.47 -5.37 15.17
CA VAL A 87 13.59 -6.28 14.85
C VAL A 87 13.52 -7.56 15.68
N ASP A 88 14.11 -8.65 15.18
CA ASP A 88 14.33 -9.87 15.97
C ASP A 88 15.51 -9.75 16.94
N ASP A 89 15.78 -10.81 17.70
CA ASP A 89 16.88 -10.88 18.68
C ASP A 89 18.27 -10.72 18.05
N LYS A 90 18.38 -10.81 16.72
CA LYS A 90 19.62 -10.64 15.95
C LYS A 90 19.67 -9.27 15.26
N GLY A 91 18.72 -8.38 15.54
CA GLY A 91 18.64 -7.05 14.94
C GLY A 91 18.12 -7.03 13.50
N LYS A 92 17.51 -8.12 13.00
CA LYS A 92 16.94 -8.15 11.65
C LYS A 92 15.52 -7.59 11.65
N ALA A 93 15.30 -6.57 10.82
CA ALA A 93 13.99 -5.95 10.62
C ALA A 93 13.00 -6.93 9.98
N TYR A 94 11.81 -7.07 10.58
CA TYR A 94 10.74 -7.87 9.98
C TYR A 94 10.15 -7.17 8.74
N ALA A 95 9.58 -7.94 7.81
CA ALA A 95 8.83 -7.40 6.66
C ALA A 95 7.37 -7.06 7.00
N CYS A 96 6.86 -7.61 8.10
CA CYS A 96 5.47 -7.54 8.49
C CYS A 96 5.34 -7.15 9.95
N ARG A 97 4.24 -6.46 10.28
CA ARG A 97 3.84 -6.21 11.67
C ARG A 97 3.59 -7.51 12.43
N ALA A 98 3.79 -7.51 13.74
CA ALA A 98 3.63 -8.70 14.59
C ALA A 98 2.32 -9.49 14.33
N LEU A 99 1.17 -8.80 14.24
CA LEU A 99 -0.14 -9.41 13.98
C LEU A 99 -0.30 -10.00 12.56
N GLN A 100 0.61 -9.67 11.63
CA GLN A 100 0.60 -10.11 10.25
C GLN A 100 1.65 -11.22 9.97
N ARG A 101 2.55 -11.50 10.91
CA ARG A 101 3.62 -12.51 10.77
C ARG A 101 3.11 -13.95 10.77
N LYS A 102 1.87 -14.17 11.22
CA LYS A 102 1.23 -15.50 11.23
C LYS A 102 -0.07 -15.44 10.45
N SER A 103 -0.39 -16.53 9.76
CA SER A 103 -1.69 -16.73 9.12
C SER A 103 -2.75 -17.01 10.19
N THR A 104 -3.21 -15.96 10.87
CA THR A 104 -4.22 -16.04 11.95
C THR A 104 -5.44 -15.17 11.65
N THR A 105 -5.66 -14.84 10.38
CA THR A 105 -6.81 -14.02 10.00
C THR A 105 -8.09 -14.84 10.09
N ASN A 106 -9.06 -14.34 10.87
CA ASN A 106 -10.45 -14.81 10.88
C ASN A 106 -11.22 -14.31 9.64
N LEU A 107 -10.61 -13.43 8.84
CA LEU A 107 -11.19 -12.91 7.61
C LEU A 107 -10.86 -13.84 6.42
N PRO A 108 -11.74 -13.87 5.41
CA PRO A 108 -11.52 -14.61 4.18
C PRO A 108 -10.17 -14.28 3.50
N ILE A 109 -9.57 -15.31 2.92
CA ILE A 109 -8.37 -15.23 2.07
C ILE A 109 -8.82 -15.20 0.60
N THR A 110 -8.20 -14.34 -0.21
CA THR A 110 -8.47 -14.29 -1.66
C THR A 110 -8.14 -15.63 -2.30
N LYS A 111 -9.06 -16.15 -3.12
CA LYS A 111 -8.81 -17.30 -3.97
C LYS A 111 -8.56 -16.84 -5.40
N ALA A 112 -7.54 -17.39 -6.05
CA ALA A 112 -7.20 -17.04 -7.42
C ALA A 112 -6.56 -18.21 -8.18
N LYS A 113 -6.55 -18.11 -9.50
CA LYS A 113 -5.90 -19.08 -10.40
C LYS A 113 -4.60 -18.51 -10.99
N PRO A 114 -3.67 -19.37 -11.44
CA PRO A 114 -2.53 -18.92 -12.22
C PRO A 114 -2.95 -18.05 -13.41
N GLY A 115 -2.25 -16.93 -13.62
CA GLY A 115 -2.57 -15.97 -14.68
C GLY A 115 -3.78 -15.08 -14.42
N GLU A 116 -4.50 -15.26 -13.31
CA GLU A 116 -5.59 -14.38 -12.92
C GLU A 116 -5.04 -13.03 -12.41
N THR A 117 -5.82 -11.97 -12.61
CA THR A 117 -5.46 -10.64 -12.09
C THR A 117 -6.01 -10.45 -10.70
N ILE A 118 -5.15 -10.03 -9.78
CA ILE A 118 -5.53 -9.53 -8.46
C ILE A 118 -5.59 -8.02 -8.51
N LEU A 119 -6.60 -7.48 -7.86
CA LEU A 119 -6.82 -6.07 -7.61
C LEU A 119 -6.72 -5.82 -6.10
N ILE A 120 -5.75 -5.01 -5.71
CA ILE A 120 -5.54 -4.57 -4.33
C ILE A 120 -6.09 -3.16 -4.19
N ARG A 121 -6.92 -2.92 -3.18
CA ARG A 121 -7.27 -1.57 -2.73
C ARG A 121 -6.37 -1.18 -1.57
N TYR A 122 -5.88 0.06 -1.58
CA TYR A 122 -5.06 0.64 -0.52
C TYR A 122 -5.49 2.07 -0.18
N TYR A 123 -5.21 2.50 1.05
CA TYR A 123 -5.41 3.88 1.49
C TYR A 123 -4.28 4.76 1.00
N GLY A 124 -4.55 5.83 0.26
CA GLY A 124 -3.48 6.73 -0.21
C GLY A 124 -3.25 7.94 0.69
N ASN A 125 -4.17 8.21 1.63
CA ASN A 125 -4.06 9.26 2.65
C ASN A 125 -3.70 10.64 2.07
N GLY A 126 -4.13 10.93 0.84
CA GLY A 126 -3.87 12.21 0.19
C GLY A 126 -2.48 12.37 -0.42
N HIS A 127 -1.68 11.30 -0.49
CA HIS A 127 -0.34 11.33 -1.09
C HIS A 127 -0.30 10.99 -2.57
N SER A 128 -1.47 10.70 -3.18
CA SER A 128 -1.53 10.30 -4.59
C SER A 128 -1.60 11.47 -5.56
N THR A 129 -1.73 12.71 -5.07
CA THR A 129 -1.70 13.87 -5.96
C THR A 129 -0.25 14.35 -6.13
N SER A 130 0.10 14.81 -7.32
CA SER A 130 1.36 15.53 -7.60
C SER A 130 1.20 17.05 -7.51
N ASN A 131 0.00 17.53 -7.16
CA ASN A 131 -0.28 18.96 -7.09
C ASN A 131 0.45 19.54 -5.87
N PRO A 132 1.46 20.41 -6.03
CA PRO A 132 2.30 20.88 -4.92
C PRO A 132 1.55 21.71 -3.85
N LEU A 133 0.30 22.13 -4.12
CA LEU A 133 -0.55 22.82 -3.13
C LEU A 133 -1.23 21.86 -2.14
N TYR A 134 -1.21 20.56 -2.43
CA TYR A 134 -2.15 19.56 -1.89
C TYR A 134 -1.52 18.18 -1.67
N ALA A 135 -0.57 17.83 -2.53
CA ALA A 135 0.32 16.69 -2.43
C ALA A 135 1.26 16.81 -1.23
N ASN A 136 2.09 15.78 -1.05
CA ASN A 136 3.30 15.80 -0.23
C ASN A 136 3.83 17.26 -0.12
N PRO A 137 3.92 17.85 1.08
CA PRO A 137 4.15 19.29 1.30
C PRO A 137 5.46 19.82 0.68
N GLN A 138 6.27 18.93 0.10
CA GLN A 138 7.52 19.23 -0.58
C GLN A 138 7.47 19.00 -2.11
N GLY A 139 6.31 18.70 -2.71
CA GLY A 139 6.17 18.39 -4.13
C GLY A 139 6.94 17.14 -4.56
N ARG A 140 7.19 16.22 -3.63
CA ARG A 140 7.99 15.02 -3.88
C ARG A 140 7.18 13.97 -4.63
N ASP A 141 7.91 13.14 -5.36
CA ASP A 141 7.41 11.96 -6.05
C ASP A 141 6.64 11.05 -5.08
N PRO A 142 5.37 10.68 -5.37
CA PRO A 142 4.58 9.74 -4.56
C PRO A 142 5.17 8.32 -4.49
N GLY A 143 6.14 8.01 -5.34
CA GLY A 143 6.81 6.73 -5.41
C GLY A 143 6.01 5.67 -6.13
N VAL A 144 6.20 4.43 -5.71
CA VAL A 144 5.57 3.26 -6.31
C VAL A 144 4.99 2.32 -5.25
N VAL A 145 3.99 1.55 -5.65
CA VAL A 145 3.52 0.38 -4.89
C VAL A 145 4.02 -0.89 -5.54
N ARG A 146 4.27 -1.93 -4.75
CA ARG A 146 4.80 -3.22 -5.22
C ARG A 146 4.19 -4.40 -4.49
N VAL A 147 4.27 -5.58 -5.09
CA VAL A 147 3.99 -6.86 -4.43
C VAL A 147 5.20 -7.78 -4.51
N TYR A 148 5.55 -8.35 -3.37
CA TYR A 148 6.56 -9.39 -3.20
C TYR A 148 5.91 -10.68 -2.77
N TRP A 149 6.56 -11.81 -3.01
CA TRP A 149 6.08 -13.11 -2.58
C TRP A 149 7.24 -14.05 -2.24
N ALA A 150 6.96 -15.04 -1.39
CA ALA A 150 8.01 -15.96 -0.93
C ALA A 150 8.49 -16.93 -2.03
N GLY A 151 7.70 -17.08 -3.11
CA GLY A 151 8.02 -17.88 -4.30
C GLY A 151 7.56 -19.34 -4.26
N ALA A 152 6.97 -19.81 -3.15
CA ALA A 152 6.43 -21.16 -3.03
C ALA A 152 5.31 -21.23 -1.97
N PRO A 153 4.41 -22.24 -2.07
CA PRO A 153 3.34 -22.42 -1.11
C PRO A 153 3.86 -22.60 0.32
N ASN A 154 3.17 -22.02 1.29
CA ASN A 154 3.48 -22.06 2.72
C ASN A 154 4.90 -21.56 3.08
N LYS A 155 5.53 -20.78 2.20
CA LYS A 155 6.73 -20.02 2.52
C LYS A 155 6.35 -18.59 2.88
N GLU A 156 7.15 -18.01 3.78
CA GLU A 156 6.93 -16.67 4.31
C GLU A 156 8.10 -15.76 3.92
N ILE A 157 7.79 -14.50 3.62
CA ILE A 157 8.77 -13.41 3.67
C ILE A 157 8.82 -12.94 5.12
N VAL A 158 9.94 -13.17 5.80
CA VAL A 158 10.08 -12.86 7.23
C VAL A 158 10.68 -11.48 7.42
N TYR A 159 11.73 -11.15 6.66
CA TYR A 159 12.56 -9.98 6.90
C TYR A 159 12.45 -8.93 5.79
N ALA A 160 12.60 -7.66 6.15
CA ALA A 160 12.51 -6.54 5.21
C ALA A 160 13.58 -6.61 4.10
N GLU A 161 14.74 -7.22 4.39
CA GLU A 161 15.82 -7.43 3.41
C GLU A 161 15.40 -8.34 2.24
N ASP A 162 14.41 -9.20 2.44
CA ASP A 162 13.85 -10.07 1.40
C ASP A 162 12.93 -9.30 0.41
N LEU A 163 12.56 -8.04 0.70
CA LEU A 163 11.72 -7.20 -0.15
C LEU A 163 12.54 -6.56 -1.29
N ASN A 164 13.11 -7.41 -2.14
CA ASN A 164 14.02 -7.06 -3.24
C ASN A 164 13.56 -7.63 -4.59
N GLU A 165 14.29 -7.32 -5.66
CA GLU A 165 13.94 -7.73 -7.04
C GLU A 165 13.73 -9.26 -7.18
N GLY A 166 14.52 -10.08 -6.48
CA GLY A 166 14.43 -11.54 -6.57
C GLY A 166 13.14 -12.14 -5.97
N LYS A 167 12.45 -11.38 -5.11
CA LYS A 167 11.16 -11.77 -4.51
C LYS A 167 10.00 -10.92 -5.03
N TRP A 168 10.25 -9.94 -5.88
CA TRP A 168 9.22 -9.12 -6.50
C TRP A 168 8.41 -9.95 -7.49
N VAL A 169 7.08 -9.84 -7.44
CA VAL A 169 6.22 -10.43 -8.47
C VAL A 169 6.37 -9.59 -9.73
N LYS A 170 6.94 -10.18 -10.79
CA LYS A 170 7.21 -9.46 -12.05
C LYS A 170 5.94 -8.80 -12.60
N GLY A 171 6.02 -7.49 -12.85
CA GLY A 171 4.88 -6.68 -13.30
C GLY A 171 3.99 -6.15 -12.17
N ALA A 172 4.17 -6.59 -10.93
CA ALA A 172 3.44 -6.10 -9.77
C ALA A 172 4.09 -4.84 -9.18
N GLN A 173 4.24 -3.81 -10.01
CA GLN A 173 4.65 -2.48 -9.59
C GLN A 173 3.86 -1.45 -10.39
N GLN A 174 3.42 -0.37 -9.73
CA GLN A 174 2.88 0.80 -10.41
C GLN A 174 3.24 2.07 -9.65
N ALA A 175 3.19 3.23 -10.32
CA ALA A 175 3.23 4.52 -9.65
C ALA A 175 2.09 4.61 -8.63
N PHE A 176 2.36 5.16 -7.44
CA PHE A 176 1.39 5.22 -6.35
C PHE A 176 0.10 5.94 -6.76
N GLU A 177 0.25 7.01 -7.54
CA GLU A 177 -0.82 7.85 -8.05
C GLU A 177 -1.67 7.21 -9.17
N LYS A 178 -1.13 6.20 -9.87
CA LYS A 178 -1.79 5.62 -11.06
C LYS A 178 -3.15 5.00 -10.72
N GLY A 179 -3.30 4.52 -9.50
CA GLY A 179 -4.49 3.87 -9.00
C GLY A 179 -5.53 4.79 -8.37
N ALA A 180 -5.23 6.09 -8.25
CA ALA A 180 -5.97 6.99 -7.40
C ALA A 180 -7.30 7.45 -8.02
N ILE A 181 -8.36 7.36 -7.23
CA ILE A 181 -9.66 7.96 -7.52
C ILE A 181 -9.76 9.24 -6.69
N ILE A 182 -9.66 10.38 -7.37
CA ILE A 182 -9.66 11.70 -6.76
C ILE A 182 -10.84 12.49 -7.31
N GLU A 183 -11.63 13.07 -6.41
CA GLU A 183 -12.68 14.03 -6.75
C GLU A 183 -12.13 15.44 -6.52
N TYR A 184 -12.30 16.32 -7.50
CA TYR A 184 -12.01 17.75 -7.37
C TYR A 184 -13.32 18.52 -7.30
N LYS A 185 -13.53 19.26 -6.21
CA LYS A 185 -14.65 20.19 -6.03
C LYS A 185 -14.13 21.62 -6.14
N GLU A 186 -14.77 22.46 -6.95
CA GLU A 186 -14.53 23.90 -6.84
C GLU A 186 -15.14 24.37 -5.51
N SER A 187 -14.31 24.85 -4.58
CA SER A 187 -14.87 25.52 -3.41
C SER A 187 -15.42 26.88 -3.87
N ARG A 188 -16.69 27.15 -3.54
CA ARG A 188 -17.27 28.50 -3.65
C ARG A 188 -16.97 29.35 -2.41
N THR A 189 -16.31 28.78 -1.40
CA THR A 189 -15.93 29.48 -0.18
C THR A 189 -14.74 30.38 -0.52
N GLY A 190 -15.04 31.67 -0.74
CA GLY A 190 -14.10 32.73 -1.12
C GLY A 190 -13.03 33.05 -0.06
N VAL A 191 -12.31 32.05 0.43
CA VAL A 191 -11.12 32.25 1.25
C VAL A 191 -9.92 32.30 0.32
N THR A 192 -9.57 33.52 -0.07
CA THR A 192 -8.32 33.84 -0.75
C THR A 192 -7.17 33.67 0.25
N ILE A 193 -6.46 32.55 0.24
CA ILE A 193 -5.15 32.49 0.89
C ILE A 193 -4.13 33.07 -0.08
N THR A 194 -3.78 34.33 0.12
CA THR A 194 -2.64 34.95 -0.55
C THR A 194 -1.36 34.28 -0.03
N LYS A 195 -0.58 33.68 -0.93
CA LYS A 195 0.88 33.67 -0.72
C LYS A 195 1.32 35.13 -0.64
N GLU A 196 2.22 35.46 0.31
CA GLU A 196 2.85 36.79 0.33
C GLU A 196 3.40 37.11 -1.07
N GLY A 197 2.83 38.15 -1.72
CA GLY A 197 3.39 38.73 -2.96
C GLY A 197 2.43 39.25 -4.03
N ASP A 198 1.16 38.82 -4.14
CA ASP A 198 0.23 39.34 -5.16
C ASP A 198 -1.22 39.47 -4.64
N PRO A 199 -1.71 40.69 -4.35
CA PRO A 199 -3.05 40.93 -3.80
C PRO A 199 -4.19 40.84 -4.82
N ASN A 200 -3.92 40.66 -6.13
CA ASN A 200 -4.93 40.77 -7.19
C ASN A 200 -5.26 39.46 -7.92
N LYS A 201 -4.75 38.30 -7.48
CA LYS A 201 -5.08 37.00 -8.07
C LYS A 201 -5.66 36.05 -7.02
N GLY A 202 -6.96 36.16 -6.79
CA GLY A 202 -7.70 35.13 -6.07
C GLY A 202 -7.63 33.81 -6.83
N GLN A 203 -6.81 32.87 -6.38
CA GLN A 203 -6.87 31.50 -6.89
C GLN A 203 -8.06 30.80 -6.24
N LYS A 204 -9.01 30.34 -7.07
CA LYS A 204 -10.05 29.42 -6.61
C LYS A 204 -9.36 28.18 -6.04
N GLN A 205 -9.52 27.92 -4.75
CA GLN A 205 -9.04 26.66 -4.18
C GLN A 205 -9.93 25.54 -4.72
N LYS A 206 -9.33 24.61 -5.46
CA LYS A 206 -9.99 23.35 -5.78
C LYS A 206 -9.82 22.47 -4.54
N GLU A 207 -10.90 22.33 -3.77
CA GLU A 207 -10.96 21.25 -2.79
C GLU A 207 -10.82 19.94 -3.54
N TRP A 208 -10.10 18.99 -2.96
CA TRP A 208 -9.98 17.66 -3.53
C TRP A 208 -10.08 16.65 -2.42
N LYS A 209 -10.56 15.46 -2.79
CA LYS A 209 -10.64 14.33 -1.88
C LYS A 209 -10.24 13.08 -2.63
N GLU A 210 -9.27 12.36 -2.09
CA GLU A 210 -8.94 11.02 -2.55
C GLU A 210 -9.90 10.02 -1.88
N TRP A 211 -10.54 9.19 -2.70
CA TRP A 211 -11.59 8.27 -2.27
C TRP A 211 -11.10 6.82 -2.19
N ALA A 212 -10.19 6.43 -3.08
CA ALA A 212 -9.63 5.09 -3.12
C ALA A 212 -8.38 5.05 -3.98
N ASN A 213 -7.57 4.01 -3.79
CA ASN A 213 -6.45 3.71 -4.66
C ASN A 213 -6.41 2.22 -4.96
N TYR A 214 -6.02 1.88 -6.19
CA TYR A 214 -6.04 0.51 -6.69
C TYR A 214 -4.76 0.15 -7.40
N MET A 215 -4.22 -1.03 -7.13
CA MET A 215 -3.21 -1.64 -7.98
C MET A 215 -3.65 -2.99 -8.46
N ALA A 216 -3.29 -3.32 -9.70
CA ALA A 216 -3.52 -4.63 -10.25
C ALA A 216 -2.19 -5.34 -10.51
N PHE A 217 -2.15 -6.64 -10.32
CA PHE A 217 -1.06 -7.47 -10.80
C PHE A 217 -1.57 -8.84 -11.23
N THR A 218 -0.83 -9.49 -12.12
CA THR A 218 -1.18 -10.83 -12.61
C THR A 218 -0.43 -11.88 -11.81
N ILE A 219 -1.14 -12.91 -11.36
CA ILE A 219 -0.54 -14.07 -10.70
C ILE A 219 0.35 -14.82 -11.70
N PRO A 220 1.60 -15.18 -11.33
CA PRO A 220 2.47 -15.96 -12.20
C PRO A 220 1.78 -17.22 -12.73
N LYS A 221 1.96 -17.55 -14.02
CA LYS A 221 1.27 -18.70 -14.64
C LYS A 221 1.77 -20.05 -14.14
N ASP A 222 2.99 -20.08 -13.63
CA ASP A 222 3.73 -21.22 -13.10
C ASP A 222 3.60 -21.34 -11.58
N ILE A 223 2.78 -20.51 -10.94
CA ILE A 223 2.53 -20.58 -9.50
C ILE A 223 1.99 -21.96 -9.11
N GLN A 224 2.49 -22.50 -7.99
CA GLN A 224 2.02 -23.77 -7.46
C GLN A 224 0.70 -23.59 -6.68
N THR A 225 -0.13 -24.64 -6.67
CA THR A 225 -1.35 -24.69 -5.85
C THR A 225 -1.03 -24.57 -4.36
N GLY A 226 -1.89 -23.86 -3.60
CA GLY A 226 -1.82 -23.71 -2.14
C GLY A 226 -1.75 -22.25 -1.68
N ARG A 227 -1.61 -22.05 -0.37
CA ARG A 227 -1.48 -20.73 0.26
C ARG A 227 -0.13 -20.10 -0.03
N HIS A 228 -0.11 -18.88 -0.56
CA HIS A 228 1.09 -18.06 -0.75
C HIS A 228 1.02 -16.79 0.07
N MET A 229 2.06 -16.53 0.86
CA MET A 229 2.26 -15.23 1.48
C MET A 229 2.74 -14.22 0.42
N MET A 230 2.12 -13.05 0.45
CA MET A 230 2.54 -11.89 -0.31
C MET A 230 2.70 -10.67 0.60
N VAL A 231 3.53 -9.72 0.16
CA VAL A 231 3.78 -8.46 0.85
C VAL A 231 3.56 -7.32 -0.12
N TRP A 232 2.55 -6.51 0.15
CA TRP A 232 2.35 -5.23 -0.52
C TRP A 232 3.26 -4.20 0.14
N THR A 233 3.90 -3.34 -0.65
CA THR A 233 4.68 -2.21 -0.10
C THR A 233 4.35 -0.91 -0.80
N TRP A 234 4.51 0.18 -0.05
CA TRP A 234 4.66 1.52 -0.60
C TRP A 234 6.13 1.96 -0.48
N ALA A 235 6.75 2.24 -1.62
CA ALA A 235 8.11 2.70 -1.74
C ALA A 235 8.12 4.15 -2.23
N TRP A 236 8.21 5.10 -1.30
CA TRP A 236 8.07 6.54 -1.58
C TRP A 236 9.32 7.36 -1.28
N SER A 237 10.20 6.84 -0.43
CA SER A 237 11.50 7.44 -0.18
C SER A 237 12.50 6.98 -1.24
N TYR A 238 13.42 7.87 -1.60
CA TYR A 238 14.54 7.49 -2.43
C TYR A 238 15.47 6.57 -1.65
N SER A 239 15.96 5.53 -2.32
CA SER A 239 17.03 4.68 -1.82
C SER A 239 18.27 5.51 -1.51
N HIS A 240 19.04 5.10 -0.50
CA HIS A 240 20.33 5.74 -0.16
C HIS A 240 21.33 5.70 -1.33
N ASN A 241 21.12 4.81 -2.29
CA ASN A 241 21.94 4.69 -3.51
C ASN A 241 21.44 5.55 -4.68
N PHE A 242 20.32 6.25 -4.54
CA PHE A 242 19.81 7.14 -5.57
C PHE A 242 20.69 8.39 -5.67
N LYS A 243 21.34 8.59 -6.82
CA LYS A 243 22.28 9.69 -7.06
C LYS A 243 21.64 10.89 -7.76
N GLY A 244 20.30 10.97 -7.81
CA GLY A 244 19.57 11.92 -8.64
C GLY A 244 19.50 11.50 -10.11
N GLY A 245 18.59 12.10 -10.88
CA GLY A 245 18.38 11.81 -12.31
C GLY A 245 17.05 11.10 -12.58
N ASP A 246 17.03 10.22 -13.58
CA ASP A 246 15.86 9.43 -13.93
C ASP A 246 15.46 8.52 -12.76
N VAL A 247 14.23 8.71 -12.27
CA VAL A 247 13.66 7.90 -11.19
C VAL A 247 13.36 6.47 -11.66
N GLY A 248 13.46 6.18 -12.96
CA GLY A 248 13.26 4.87 -13.55
C GLY A 248 11.79 4.55 -13.82
N PRO A 249 11.50 3.41 -14.48
CA PRO A 249 10.14 3.04 -14.82
C PRO A 249 9.33 2.77 -13.56
N LYS A 250 8.10 3.29 -13.53
CA LYS A 250 7.12 3.03 -12.48
C LYS A 250 6.00 2.11 -12.90
N ASP A 251 5.96 1.70 -14.17
CA ASP A 251 4.84 0.96 -14.79
C ASP A 251 4.88 -0.56 -14.58
N GLY A 252 5.91 -1.07 -13.89
CA GLY A 252 6.11 -2.49 -13.66
C GLY A 252 6.84 -3.23 -14.78
N SER A 253 7.29 -2.54 -15.83
CA SER A 253 8.13 -3.13 -16.87
C SER A 253 9.47 -3.64 -16.34
N LYS A 254 10.02 -2.97 -15.30
CA LYS A 254 11.23 -3.35 -14.57
C LYS A 254 11.09 -3.04 -13.09
N TYR A 255 11.83 -3.76 -12.26
CA TYR A 255 11.98 -3.42 -10.86
C TYR A 255 12.69 -2.08 -10.72
N ASN A 256 12.19 -1.21 -9.86
CA ASN A 256 12.76 0.12 -9.69
C ASN A 256 13.54 0.22 -8.37
N SER A 257 14.84 -0.05 -8.39
CA SER A 257 15.67 0.00 -7.17
C SER A 257 15.91 1.42 -6.62
N ASN A 258 15.43 2.47 -7.29
CA ASN A 258 15.60 3.86 -6.83
C ASN A 258 14.68 4.21 -5.66
N PHE A 259 13.60 3.46 -5.45
CA PHE A 259 12.69 3.65 -4.31
C PHE A 259 12.91 2.59 -3.23
N LYS A 260 13.03 3.04 -1.99
CA LYS A 260 13.07 2.22 -0.78
C LYS A 260 11.65 1.95 -0.29
N ASN A 261 11.37 0.70 0.09
CA ASN A 261 10.11 0.35 0.74
C ASN A 261 10.03 1.01 2.13
N SER A 262 8.96 1.76 2.39
CA SER A 262 8.75 2.48 3.65
C SER A 262 7.54 1.96 4.43
N TYR A 263 6.53 1.42 3.74
CA TYR A 263 5.38 0.80 4.39
C TYR A 263 5.09 -0.56 3.79
N SER A 264 4.57 -1.47 4.61
CA SER A 264 4.13 -2.78 4.11
C SER A 264 2.82 -3.26 4.71
N THR A 265 2.23 -4.22 4.02
CA THR A 265 1.05 -4.96 4.44
C THR A 265 1.15 -6.38 3.94
N CYS A 266 1.04 -7.36 4.84
CA CYS A 266 1.19 -8.77 4.49
C CYS A 266 -0.17 -9.45 4.37
N PHE A 267 -0.34 -10.25 3.32
CA PHE A 267 -1.59 -10.92 2.99
C PHE A 267 -1.32 -12.33 2.45
N ASP A 268 -2.37 -13.14 2.42
CA ASP A 268 -2.35 -14.45 1.79
C ASP A 268 -3.19 -14.43 0.51
N ILE A 269 -2.79 -15.26 -0.45
CA ILE A 269 -3.65 -15.70 -1.56
C ILE A 269 -3.64 -17.22 -1.57
N GLU A 270 -4.82 -17.82 -1.66
CA GLU A 270 -4.98 -19.25 -1.91
C GLU A 270 -5.04 -19.48 -3.42
N ILE A 271 -4.08 -20.25 -3.93
CA ILE A 271 -3.97 -20.54 -5.35
C ILE A 271 -4.63 -21.87 -5.67
N GLU A 272 -5.60 -21.83 -6.57
CA GLU A 272 -6.35 -23.00 -7.04
C GLU A 272 -5.95 -23.36 -8.48
N GLY A 273 -5.75 -24.65 -8.77
CA GLY A 273 -5.48 -25.13 -10.13
C GLY A 273 -4.09 -24.77 -10.68
N GLY A 274 -3.16 -24.37 -9.82
CA GLY A 274 -1.74 -24.21 -10.17
C GLY A 274 -1.01 -25.53 -10.36
N ALA A 275 0.24 -25.46 -10.82
CA ALA A 275 1.12 -26.63 -10.86
C ALA A 275 1.10 -27.32 -9.49
N LYS A 276 1.00 -28.65 -9.46
CA LYS A 276 1.14 -29.36 -8.20
C LYS A 276 2.55 -29.04 -7.69
N SER A 277 2.69 -28.70 -6.42
CA SER A 277 4.01 -28.79 -5.82
C SER A 277 4.39 -30.25 -5.96
N ASP A 278 5.44 -30.54 -6.73
CA ASP A 278 6.05 -31.85 -6.73
C ASP A 278 6.59 -32.02 -5.31
N GLY A 279 5.71 -32.51 -4.44
CA GLY A 279 6.07 -32.93 -3.10
C GLY A 279 7.28 -33.84 -3.31
N TRP A 280 8.42 -33.39 -2.80
CA TRP A 280 9.67 -34.09 -2.95
C TRP A 280 9.46 -35.50 -2.40
N SER A 281 9.16 -36.43 -3.30
CA SER A 281 9.02 -37.84 -2.98
C SER A 281 10.41 -38.29 -2.62
N THR A 282 10.67 -38.49 -1.33
CA THR A 282 11.90 -39.03 -0.78
C THR A 282 12.11 -40.51 -1.13
N SER A 283 11.46 -41.03 -2.18
CA SER A 283 11.79 -42.32 -2.75
C SER A 283 13.04 -42.20 -3.61
N SER A 284 14.21 -42.21 -2.96
CA SER A 284 15.47 -42.63 -3.58
C SER A 284 15.23 -43.96 -4.31
N PRO A 285 15.50 -44.07 -5.62
CA PRO A 285 15.94 -45.33 -6.16
C PRO A 285 17.41 -45.48 -5.76
N CYS A 286 17.68 -46.39 -4.83
CA CYS A 286 19.00 -46.98 -4.67
C CYS A 286 19.39 -47.60 -6.02
N LEU A 287 20.17 -46.89 -6.82
CA LEU A 287 20.90 -47.49 -7.93
C LEU A 287 22.21 -48.03 -7.37
N HIS A 288 22.23 -49.35 -7.19
CA HIS A 288 23.45 -50.12 -6.97
C HIS A 288 24.40 -49.95 -8.15
N PRO A 289 25.73 -49.93 -7.91
CA PRO A 289 26.71 -50.00 -8.96
C PRO A 289 26.74 -51.43 -9.52
N THR A 290 26.79 -51.56 -10.85
CA THR A 290 27.29 -52.77 -11.48
C THR A 290 28.64 -52.45 -12.12
N TYR A 291 29.55 -53.40 -11.91
CA TYR A 291 30.98 -53.38 -12.16
C TYR A 291 31.37 -53.15 -13.62
#